data_AF-S5MJ56-F1
#
_entry.id   AF-S5MJ56-F1
#
_cell.length_a   1.000
_cell.length_b   1.000
_cell.length_c   1.000
_cell.angle_alpha   90.00
_cell.angle_beta   90.00
_cell.angle_gamma   90.00
#
_symmetry.space_group_name_H-M   'P 1'
#
loop_
_entity.id
_entity.type
_entity.pdbx_description
1 polymer ?
#
loop_
_entity_poly.entity_id
_entity_poly.type
_entity_poly.pdbx_seq_one_letter_code
_entity_poly.pdbx_strand_id
1 'polypeptide(L)'
;MIKTTFIEEDFVKYEDPKNIMMELFGVTCSVCGIEEIDFIDQKAPKTLGQVAQEILDENPEIDDEELNEMIEPQIEAWQELDDYNASIGMPTFLCYNCHDQLIEGEISISMNCEDTENN
;
A
#
# COMPACT_ATOMS: atom_id res chain seq x y z
N MET A 1 -0.26 -17.56 -9.06
CA MET A 1 -1.59 -17.55 -9.72
C MET A 1 -2.07 -16.12 -9.67
N ILE A 2 -2.47 -15.55 -10.80
CA ILE A 2 -2.93 -14.16 -10.87
C ILE A 2 -4.30 -14.07 -10.20
N LYS A 3 -4.50 -13.05 -9.36
CA LYS A 3 -5.78 -12.77 -8.71
C LYS A 3 -6.68 -12.01 -9.68
N THR A 4 -7.87 -12.54 -9.93
CA THR A 4 -8.83 -11.98 -10.89
C THR A 4 -10.21 -11.75 -10.29
N THR A 5 -10.38 -12.02 -9.00
CA THR A 5 -11.62 -11.82 -8.26
C THR A 5 -11.27 -11.29 -6.88
N PHE A 6 -11.99 -10.26 -6.46
CA PHE A 6 -11.76 -9.51 -5.24
C PHE A 6 -13.02 -9.54 -4.38
N ILE A 7 -12.81 -9.60 -3.07
CA ILE A 7 -13.87 -9.57 -2.04
C ILE A 7 -13.52 -8.52 -0.99
N GLU A 8 -14.50 -8.08 -0.20
CA GLU A 8 -14.29 -7.08 0.86
C GLU A 8 -13.15 -7.48 1.82
N GLU A 9 -13.04 -8.76 2.15
CA GLU A 9 -12.02 -9.27 3.07
C GLU A 9 -10.60 -9.22 2.50
N ASP A 10 -10.43 -8.96 1.20
CA ASP A 10 -9.10 -8.74 0.63
C ASP A 10 -8.49 -7.41 1.05
N PHE A 11 -9.30 -6.49 1.58
CA PHE A 11 -8.89 -5.13 1.88
C PHE A 11 -9.26 -4.69 3.30
N VAL A 12 -8.47 -3.76 3.83
CA VAL A 12 -8.74 -3.09 5.10
C VAL A 12 -8.69 -1.58 4.90
N LYS A 13 -9.30 -0.84 5.81
CA LYS A 13 -9.23 0.63 5.76
C LYS A 13 -7.80 1.10 5.89
N TYR A 14 -7.45 2.03 5.04
CA TYR A 14 -6.18 2.73 5.10
C TYR A 14 -6.22 3.75 6.24
N GLU A 15 -5.24 3.65 7.15
CA GLU A 15 -5.10 4.57 8.28
C GLU A 15 -3.64 4.98 8.41
N ASP A 16 -3.32 6.18 7.94
CA ASP A 16 -1.97 6.73 8.03
C ASP A 16 -1.95 8.06 8.79
N PRO A 17 -1.73 8.03 10.12
CA PRO A 17 -1.62 9.22 10.92
C PRO A 17 -0.62 10.21 10.33
N LYS A 18 -1.03 11.49 10.22
CA LYS A 18 -0.22 12.58 9.64
C LYS A 18 0.14 12.42 8.16
N ASN A 19 -0.45 11.47 7.43
CA ASN A 19 -0.21 11.24 5.99
C ASN A 19 1.27 10.99 5.61
N ILE A 20 2.06 10.43 6.52
CA ILE A 20 3.49 10.17 6.34
C ILE A 20 3.79 9.32 5.11
N MET A 21 3.01 8.26 4.87
CA MET A 21 3.16 7.41 3.69
C MET A 21 3.02 8.21 2.39
N MET A 22 2.01 9.09 2.31
CA MET A 22 1.80 9.91 1.12
C MET A 22 2.89 10.95 0.95
N GLU A 23 3.35 11.57 2.04
CA GLU A 23 4.44 12.55 2.01
C GLU A 23 5.80 11.95 1.62
N LEU A 24 6.10 10.72 2.06
CA LEU A 24 7.38 10.07 1.81
C LEU A 24 7.41 9.23 0.53
N PHE A 25 6.30 8.60 0.16
CA PHE A 25 6.24 7.63 -0.95
C PHE A 25 5.41 8.11 -2.14
N GLY A 26 4.63 9.18 -2.00
CA GLY A 26 3.72 9.62 -3.05
C GLY A 26 2.75 8.53 -3.45
N VAL A 27 2.24 7.75 -2.48
CA VAL A 27 1.32 6.65 -2.76
C VAL A 27 0.07 7.16 -3.47
N THR A 28 -0.35 6.42 -4.49
CA THR A 28 -1.57 6.69 -5.26
C THR A 28 -2.32 5.39 -5.48
N CYS A 29 -3.61 5.50 -5.81
CA CYS A 29 -4.46 4.35 -6.07
C CYS A 29 -3.83 3.52 -7.19
N SER A 30 -3.52 2.24 -6.91
CA SER A 30 -2.81 1.34 -7.83
C SER A 30 -3.58 1.08 -9.13
N VAL A 31 -4.85 1.49 -9.21
CA VAL A 31 -5.72 1.29 -10.37
C VAL A 31 -5.88 2.55 -11.21
N CYS A 32 -6.13 3.71 -10.59
CA CYS A 32 -6.44 4.95 -11.31
C CYS A 32 -5.47 6.11 -11.06
N GLY A 33 -4.49 5.94 -10.15
CA GLY A 33 -3.42 6.90 -9.90
C GLY A 33 -3.83 8.16 -9.14
N ILE A 34 -5.02 8.21 -8.53
CA ILE A 34 -5.42 9.34 -7.68
C ILE A 34 -4.77 9.24 -6.29
N GLU A 35 -4.54 10.38 -5.65
CA GLU A 35 -3.84 10.47 -4.35
C GLU A 35 -4.74 10.12 -3.14
N GLU A 36 -6.06 9.98 -3.34
CA GLU A 36 -6.99 9.60 -2.28
C GLU A 36 -7.00 8.07 -2.09
N ILE A 37 -6.52 7.60 -0.94
CA ILE A 37 -6.49 6.19 -0.56
C ILE A 37 -7.43 5.95 0.61
N ASP A 38 -8.32 4.98 0.46
CA ASP A 38 -9.29 4.58 1.47
C ASP A 38 -9.06 3.14 1.96
N PHE A 39 -8.46 2.30 1.12
CA PHE A 39 -8.27 0.89 1.38
C PHE A 39 -6.88 0.42 0.96
N ILE A 40 -6.38 -0.59 1.66
CA ILE A 40 -5.12 -1.29 1.39
C ILE A 40 -5.34 -2.80 1.44
N ASP A 41 -4.43 -3.58 0.85
CA ASP A 41 -4.40 -5.04 1.02
C ASP A 41 -4.45 -5.40 2.52
N GLN A 42 -5.28 -6.38 2.90
CA GLN A 42 -5.33 -6.89 4.28
C GLN A 42 -3.99 -7.40 4.81
N LYS A 43 -3.06 -7.78 3.92
CA LYS A 43 -1.70 -8.21 4.28
C LYS A 43 -0.73 -7.05 4.46
N ALA A 44 -1.19 -5.82 4.26
CA ALA A 44 -0.40 -4.64 4.50
C ALA A 44 0.18 -4.64 5.92
N PRO A 45 1.47 -4.30 6.06
CA PRO A 45 2.01 -4.03 7.37
C PRO A 45 1.45 -2.70 7.90
N LYS A 46 1.83 -2.32 9.13
CA LYS A 46 1.44 -1.03 9.68
C LYS A 46 1.94 0.10 8.80
N THR A 47 1.19 1.19 8.71
CA THR A 47 1.66 2.37 7.97
C THR A 47 2.82 3.03 8.71
N LEU A 48 3.61 3.83 8.00
CA LEU A 48 4.70 4.58 8.62
C LEU A 48 4.19 5.59 9.64
N GLY A 49 3.02 6.20 9.41
CA GLY A 49 2.35 7.05 10.40
C GLY A 49 2.03 6.34 11.70
N GLN A 50 1.57 5.08 11.62
CA GLN A 50 1.28 4.26 12.80
C GLN A 50 2.57 3.88 13.53
N VAL A 51 3.58 3.40 12.82
CA VAL A 51 4.87 3.01 13.41
C VAL A 51 5.58 4.21 14.03
N ALA A 52 5.62 5.35 13.35
CA ALA A 52 6.19 6.59 13.88
C ALA A 52 5.49 7.05 15.16
N GLN A 53 4.16 6.96 15.21
CA GLN A 53 3.41 7.32 16.40
C GLN A 53 3.72 6.38 17.57
N GLU A 54 3.84 5.07 17.33
CA GLU A 54 4.22 4.09 18.35
C GLU A 54 5.62 4.38 18.92
N ILE A 55 6.60 4.67 18.05
CA ILE A 55 7.97 5.01 18.47
C ILE A 55 7.99 6.30 19.30
N LEU A 56 7.25 7.33 18.87
CA LEU A 56 7.16 8.60 19.59
C LEU A 56 6.44 8.47 20.94
N ASP A 57 5.46 7.58 21.05
CA ASP A 57 4.76 7.32 22.31
C ASP A 57 5.66 6.57 23.32
N GLU A 58 6.54 5.68 22.83
CA GLU A 58 7.50 4.95 23.65
C GLU A 58 8.76 5.76 23.99
N ASN A 59 9.21 6.62 23.07
CA ASN A 59 10.38 7.48 23.22
C ASN A 59 10.10 8.91 22.71
N PRO A 60 9.43 9.77 23.51
CA PRO A 60 9.04 11.12 23.09
C PRO A 60 10.19 12.09 22.82
N GLU A 61 11.41 11.75 23.25
CA GLU A 61 12.62 12.57 23.09
C GLU A 61 13.53 12.05 21.97
N ILE A 62 13.10 11.03 21.21
CA ILE A 62 13.85 10.54 20.04
C ILE A 62 14.06 11.69 19.04
N ASP A 63 15.25 11.74 18.45
CA ASP A 63 15.52 12.69 17.38
C ASP A 63 15.06 12.15 16.01
N ASP A 64 15.02 13.04 15.02
CA ASP A 64 14.52 12.72 13.68
C ASP A 64 15.41 11.69 12.95
N GLU A 65 16.71 11.63 13.27
CA GLU A 65 17.65 10.70 12.62
C GLU A 65 17.42 9.28 13.15
N GLU A 66 17.34 9.12 14.46
CA GLU A 66 17.01 7.85 15.12
C GLU A 66 15.59 7.37 14.74
N LEU A 67 14.61 8.28 14.66
CA LEU A 67 13.26 7.93 14.23
C LEU A 67 13.24 7.38 12.79
N ASN A 68 13.99 8.01 11.88
CA ASN A 68 14.07 7.53 10.49
C ASN A 68 14.72 6.14 10.39
N GLU A 69 15.82 5.90 11.11
CA GLU A 69 16.47 4.58 11.15
C GLU A 69 15.51 3.49 11.67
N MET A 70 14.69 3.81 12.67
CA MET A 70 13.72 2.85 13.22
C MET A 70 12.55 2.54 12.28
N ILE A 71 12.23 3.47 11.37
CA ILE A 71 11.14 3.34 10.40
C ILE A 71 11.59 2.64 9.10
N GLU A 72 12.89 2.63 8.80
CA GLU A 72 13.45 2.05 7.56
C GLU A 72 13.02 0.59 7.28
N PRO A 73 12.97 -0.33 8.25
CA PRO A 73 12.48 -1.70 8.00
C PRO A 73 11.01 -1.73 7.57
N GLN A 74 10.21 -0.77 8.04
CA GLN A 74 8.81 -0.67 7.68
C GLN A 74 8.65 -0.21 6.22
N ILE A 75 9.59 0.60 5.72
CA ILE A 75 9.64 1.03 4.32
C ILE A 75 9.90 -0.18 3.41
N GLU A 76 10.92 -0.97 3.73
CA GLU A 76 11.26 -2.18 2.96
C GLU A 76 10.07 -3.14 2.89
N ALA A 77 9.38 -3.37 4.02
CA ALA A 77 8.20 -4.23 4.06
C ALA A 77 7.05 -3.75 3.15
N TRP A 78 6.85 -2.43 3.04
CA TRP A 78 5.86 -1.86 2.12
C TRP A 78 6.24 -2.04 0.66
N GLN A 79 7.53 -1.85 0.31
CA GLN A 79 8.03 -2.05 -1.04
C GLN A 79 7.93 -3.52 -1.46
N GLU A 80 8.34 -4.45 -0.59
CA GLU A 80 8.25 -5.89 -0.87
C GLU A 80 6.80 -6.34 -1.09
N LEU A 81 5.86 -5.81 -0.30
CA LEU A 81 4.44 -6.10 -0.49
C LEU A 81 3.94 -5.54 -1.82
N ASP A 82 4.26 -4.29 -2.14
CA ASP A 82 3.79 -3.66 -3.38
C ASP A 82 4.30 -4.39 -4.61
N ASP A 83 5.59 -4.75 -4.63
CA ASP A 83 6.20 -5.55 -5.70
C ASP A 83 5.53 -6.93 -5.81
N TYR A 84 5.29 -7.60 -4.68
CA TYR A 84 4.61 -8.88 -4.67
C TYR A 84 3.19 -8.77 -5.22
N ASN A 85 2.43 -7.78 -4.76
CA ASN A 85 1.05 -7.54 -5.17
C ASN A 85 0.95 -7.20 -6.65
N ALA A 86 1.85 -6.34 -7.14
CA ALA A 86 2.03 -6.05 -8.55
C ALA A 86 2.37 -7.30 -9.37
N SER A 87 3.07 -8.31 -8.82
CA SER A 87 3.39 -9.57 -9.51
C SER A 87 2.24 -10.58 -9.57
N ILE A 88 1.20 -10.42 -8.74
CA ILE A 88 0.02 -11.30 -8.73
C ILE A 88 -1.28 -10.60 -9.12
N GLY A 89 -1.25 -9.32 -9.44
CA GLY A 89 -2.41 -8.54 -9.87
C GLY A 89 -3.30 -8.10 -8.71
N MET A 90 -2.73 -8.05 -7.51
CA MET A 90 -3.38 -7.49 -6.33
C MET A 90 -3.05 -5.99 -6.28
N PRO A 91 -4.04 -5.08 -6.17
CA PRO A 91 -3.77 -3.68 -5.90
C PRO A 91 -3.42 -3.49 -4.42
N THR A 92 -2.33 -2.79 -4.14
CA THR A 92 -1.87 -2.50 -2.76
C THR A 92 -2.64 -1.35 -2.14
N PHE A 93 -2.89 -0.28 -2.91
CA PHE A 93 -3.58 0.92 -2.46
C PHE A 93 -4.80 1.19 -3.36
N LEU A 94 -5.94 1.46 -2.74
CA LEU A 94 -7.21 1.69 -3.43
C LEU A 94 -7.93 2.91 -2.88
N CYS A 95 -8.43 3.74 -3.80
CA CYS A 95 -9.49 4.69 -3.49
C CYS A 95 -10.83 3.97 -3.36
N TYR A 96 -11.79 4.61 -2.71
CA TYR A 96 -13.14 4.08 -2.50
C TYR A 96 -13.76 3.56 -3.81
N ASN A 97 -13.72 4.35 -4.89
CA ASN A 97 -14.37 4.00 -6.15
C ASN A 97 -13.77 2.74 -6.79
N CYS A 98 -12.44 2.60 -6.81
CA CYS A 98 -11.80 1.43 -7.41
C CYS A 98 -12.02 0.18 -6.55
N HIS A 99 -12.04 0.32 -5.23
CA HIS A 99 -12.38 -0.77 -4.33
C HIS A 99 -13.79 -1.31 -4.60
N ASP A 100 -14.79 -0.44 -4.64
CA ASP A 100 -16.20 -0.81 -4.85
C ASP A 100 -16.39 -1.49 -6.22
N GLN A 101 -15.87 -0.87 -7.29
CA GLN A 101 -15.95 -1.41 -8.64
C GLN A 101 -15.22 -2.75 -8.82
N LEU A 102 -14.13 -3.00 -8.08
CA LEU A 102 -13.42 -4.28 -8.13
C LEU A 102 -14.23 -5.40 -7.47
N ILE A 103 -14.87 -5.11 -6.33
CA ILE A 103 -15.67 -6.08 -5.59
C ILE A 103 -16.97 -6.42 -6.33
N GLU A 104 -17.60 -5.41 -6.93
CA GLU A 104 -18.79 -5.60 -7.76
C GLU A 104 -18.47 -6.25 -9.11
N GLY A 105 -17.19 -6.35 -9.47
CA GLY A 105 -16.72 -6.92 -10.74
C GLY A 105 -16.97 -6.02 -11.95
N GLU A 106 -17.20 -4.72 -11.73
CA GLU A 106 -17.35 -3.71 -12.78
C GLU A 106 -16.01 -3.44 -13.49
N ILE A 107 -14.91 -3.52 -12.75
CA ILE A 107 -13.54 -3.44 -13.29
C ILE A 107 -12.74 -4.69 -12.93
N SER A 108 -11.70 -4.97 -13.71
CA SER A 108 -10.81 -6.11 -13.50
C SER A 108 -9.37 -5.70 -13.70
N ILE A 109 -8.46 -6.28 -12.90
CA ILE A 109 -7.03 -6.09 -13.08
C ILE A 109 -6.54 -7.02 -14.19
N SER A 110 -6.15 -6.45 -15.33
CA SER A 110 -5.46 -7.17 -16.38
C SER A 110 -3.95 -7.02 -16.19
N MET A 111 -3.26 -8.12 -15.88
CA MET A 111 -1.81 -8.12 -15.94
C MET A 111 -1.40 -8.29 -17.39
N ASN A 112 -0.75 -7.26 -17.96
CA ASN A 112 -0.01 -7.47 -19.19
C ASN A 112 1.23 -8.27 -18.83
N CYS A 113 1.22 -9.58 -19.10
CA CYS A 113 2.46 -10.36 -19.12
C CYS A 113 3.28 -9.92 -20.36
N GLU A 114 3.83 -8.71 -20.34
CA GLU A 114 4.90 -8.32 -21.26
C GLU A 114 6.24 -8.50 -20.55
N ASP A 115 6.63 -9.77 -20.41
CA ASP A 115 8.04 -10.14 -20.42
C ASP A 115 8.27 -10.98 -21.68
N THR A 116 8.69 -10.31 -22.76
CA THR A 116 9.55 -10.95 -23.75
C THR A 116 10.61 -9.94 -24.20
N GLU A 117 11.84 -10.21 -23.74
CA GLU A 117 13.09 -9.79 -24.35
C GLU A 117 12.99 -9.71 -25.89
N ASN A 118 13.56 -8.66 -26.49
CA ASN A 118 14.11 -8.75 -27.85
C ASN A 118 15.23 -7.71 -28.06
N ASN A 119 16.46 -8.22 -27.98
CA ASN A 119 17.76 -7.70 -28.49
C ASN A 119 18.35 -6.40 -27.92
#